data_AF-A0A941UPN5-F1
#
_entry.id   AF-A0A941UPN5-F1
#
_cell.length_a   1.000
_cell.length_b   1.000
_cell.length_c   1.000
_cell.angle_alpha   90.00
_cell.angle_beta   90.00
_cell.angle_gamma   90.00
#
_symmetry.space_group_name_H-M   'P 1'
#
loop_
_entity.id
_entity.type
_entity.pdbx_description
1 polymer ?
#
loop_
_entity_poly.entity_id
_entity_poly.type
_entity_poly.pdbx_seq_one_letter_code
_entity_poly.pdbx_strand_id
1 'polypeptide(L)' 'MRILIVKLSAIGDVVQALPALEAIKRTFPQSDIDWAVE' A
#
# COMPACT_ATOMS: atom_id res chain seq x y z
N MET A 1 8.17 1.70 -10.79
CA MET A 1 7.22 2.75 -10.32
C MET A 1 7.26 2.76 -8.81
N ARG A 2 7.40 3.92 -8.16
CA ARG A 2 7.46 4.01 -6.69
C ARG A 2 6.15 4.58 -6.18
N ILE A 3 5.53 3.91 -5.22
CA ILE A 3 4.22 4.23 -4.64
C ILE A 3 4.43 4.38 -3.14
N LEU A 4 4.04 5.54 -2.59
CA LEU A 4 4.06 5.77 -1.16
C LEU A 4 2.63 5.87 -0.64
N ILE A 5 2.27 4.99 0.28
CA ILE A 5 1.00 5.07 1.01
C ILE A 5 1.24 5.91 2.24
N VAL A 6 0.61 7.09 2.29
CA VAL A 6 0.65 7.97 3.47
C VAL A 6 -0.66 7.78 4.22
N LYS A 7 -0.60 7.28 5.45
CA LYS A 7 -1.79 7.07 6.26
C LYS A 7 -1.59 7.49 7.72
N LEU A 8 -2.46 8.39 8.19
CA LEU A 8 -2.48 8.94 9.55
C LEU A 8 -3.39 8.13 10.51
N SER A 9 -3.62 6.83 10.23
CA SER A 9 -4.70 6.04 10.86
C SER A 9 -4.24 4.69 11.41
N ALA A 10 -5.03 4.13 12.34
CA ALA A 10 -4.77 2.86 13.04
C ALA A 10 -4.65 1.61 12.14
N ILE A 11 -4.08 0.51 12.64
CA ILE A 11 -3.82 -0.76 11.93
C ILE A 11 -5.00 -1.31 11.09
N GLY A 12 -6.25 -1.14 11.53
CA GLY A 12 -7.43 -1.69 10.82
C GLY A 12 -7.59 -1.14 9.40
N ASP A 13 -7.14 0.08 9.20
CA ASP A 13 -7.16 0.80 7.94
C ASP A 13 -6.11 0.29 6.93
N VAL A 14 -5.09 -0.43 7.42
CA VAL A 14 -4.09 -1.12 6.60
C VAL A 14 -4.67 -2.41 6.04
N VAL A 15 -5.35 -3.18 6.89
CA VAL A 15 -5.93 -4.48 6.50
C VAL A 15 -6.94 -4.31 5.36
N GLN A 16 -7.73 -3.23 5.40
CA GLN A 16 -8.67 -2.88 4.34
C GLN A 16 -7.98 -2.51 3.02
N ALA A 17 -6.73 -2.03 3.06
CA ALA A 17 -5.97 -1.63 1.88
C ALA A 17 -5.18 -2.79 1.22
N LEU A 18 -5.00 -3.92 1.93
CA LEU A 18 -4.25 -5.07 1.44
C LEU A 18 -4.76 -5.63 0.09
N PRO A 19 -6.09 -5.75 -0.17
CA PRO A 19 -6.56 -6.23 -1.47
C PRO A 19 -6.18 -5.30 -2.62
N ALA A 20 -6.20 -3.99 -2.39
CA ALA A 20 -5.80 -3.00 -3.39
C ALA A 20 -4.29 -3.08 -3.67
N LEU A 21 -3.48 -3.24 -2.62
CA LEU A 21 -2.04 -3.48 -2.72
C LEU A 21 -1.72 -4.72 -3.54
N GLU A 22 -2.43 -5.83 -3.32
CA GLU A 22 -2.24 -7.07 -4.07
C GLU A 22 -2.55 -6.88 -5.56
N ALA A 23 -3.67 -6.21 -5.88
CA ALA A 23 -4.03 -5.90 -7.26
C ALA A 23 -2.95 -5.05 -7.95
N ILE A 24 -2.44 -4.02 -7.28
CA ILE A 24 -1.35 -3.18 -7.79
C ILE A 24 -0.09 -4.00 -8.05
N LYS A 25 0.31 -4.89 -7.14
CA LYS A 25 1.48 -5.75 -7.33
C LYS A 25 1.32 -6.75 -8.48
N ARG A 26 0.11 -7.28 -8.71
CA ARG A 26 -0.17 -8.15 -9.86
C ARG A 26 -0.05 -7.40 -11.19
N THR A 27 -0.54 -6.16 -11.26
CA THR A 27 -0.48 -5.34 -12.48
C THR A 27 0.91 -4.73 -12.71
N PHE A 28 1.61 -4.36 -11.63
CA PHE A 28 2.92 -3.74 -11.66
C PHE A 28 3.90 -4.51 -10.75
N PRO A 29 4.42 -5.67 -11.20
CA PRO A 29 5.28 -6.53 -10.37
C PRO A 29 6.55 -5.83 -9.89
N GLN A 30 7.07 -4.91 -10.70
CA GLN A 30 8.27 -4.11 -10.42
C GLN A 30 7.96 -2.79 -9.68
N SER A 31 6.74 -2.59 -9.21
CA SER A 31 6.45 -1.43 -8.36
C SER A 31 7.08 -1.61 -7.00
N ASP A 32 7.67 -0.56 -6.43
CA ASP A 32 8.03 -0.53 -5.01
C ASP A 32 6.96 0.25 -4.27
N ILE A 33 6.47 -0.35 -3.18
CA ILE A 33 5.38 0.23 -2.39
C ILE A 33 5.86 0.36 -0.95
N ASP A 34 5.98 1.60 -0.52
CA ASP A 34 6.40 1.97 0.83
C ASP A 34 5.20 2.55 1.59
N TRP A 35 5.27 2.52 2.92
CA TRP A 35 4.22 3.05 3.78
C TRP A 35 4.81 4.04 4.79
N ALA A 36 4.28 5.26 4.80
CA ALA A 36 4.57 6.27 5.83
C ALA A 36 3.42 6.32 6.84
N VAL A 37 3.77 6.00 8.09
CA VAL A 37 2.94 6.17 9.30
C VAL A 37 3.57 7.25 10.18
N GLU A 38 2.74 8.00 10.90
CA GLU A 38 3.16 8.85 12.03
C GLU A 38 3.22 8.06 13.34
#